data_AF-A0A941FTU3-F1
#
_entry.id   AF-A0A941FTU3-F1
#
_cell.length_a   1.000
_cell.length_b   1.000
_cell.length_c   1.000
_cell.angle_alpha   90.00
_cell.angle_beta   90.00
_cell.angle_gamma   90.00
#
_symmetry.space_group_name_H-M   'P 1'
#
loop_
_entity.id
_entity.type
_entity.pdbx_description
1 polymer ?
#
loop_
_entity_poly.entity_id
_entity_poly.type
_entity_poly.pdbx_seq_one_letter_code
_entity_poly.pdbx_strand_id
1 'polypeptide(L)' 'MDTYIDRIIIAAIGPIAAKRLKKHGLSVDVCPDVYTTDAMVAELIRFILKRNKQGGTFK' A
#
# COMPACT_ATOMS: atom_id res chain seq x y z
N MET A 1 -15.47 11.25 9.53
CA MET A 1 -14.42 11.32 8.50
C MET A 1 -13.31 10.42 9.00
N ASP A 2 -12.99 9.24 8.48
CA ASP A 2 -13.29 8.58 7.20
C ASP A 2 -13.24 7.05 7.40
N THR A 3 -14.38 6.35 7.44
CA THR A 3 -14.41 4.91 7.77
C THR A 3 -13.88 4.00 6.64
N TYR A 4 -13.59 4.56 5.45
CA TYR A 4 -13.23 3.81 4.25
C TYR A 4 -11.74 3.85 3.91
N ILE A 5 -11.04 4.93 4.25
CA ILE A 5 -9.62 5.08 3.94
C ILE A 5 -8.77 4.06 4.70
N ASP A 6 -9.13 3.76 5.95
CA ASP A 6 -8.45 2.74 6.75
C ASP A 6 -8.68 1.30 6.24
N ARG A 7 -9.58 1.10 5.27
CA ARG A 7 -9.92 -0.22 4.70
C ARG A 7 -9.32 -0.46 3.32
N ILE A 8 -8.74 0.56 2.69
CA ILE A 8 -8.09 0.43 1.38
C ILE A 8 -6.58 0.32 1.56
N ILE A 9 -5.92 -0.17 0.50
CA ILE A 9 -4.45 -0.22 0.44
C ILE A 9 -4.00 1.01 -0.34
N ILE A 10 -3.10 1.80 0.24
CA ILE A 10 -2.58 3.01 -0.38
C ILE A 10 -1.21 2.73 -0.99
N ALA A 11 -1.16 2.70 -2.32
CA ALA A 11 0.07 2.52 -3.09
C ALA A 11 0.52 3.84 -3.73
N ALA A 12 1.83 4.08 -3.70
CA ALA A 12 2.48 5.20 -4.38
C ALA A 12 3.50 4.66 -5.39
N ILE A 13 3.47 5.16 -6.63
CA ILE A 13 4.40 4.73 -7.69
C ILE A 13 5.88 5.07 -7.40
N GLY A 14 6.13 6.00 -6.47
CA GLY A 14 7.48 6.41 -6.09
C GLY A 14 7.53 7.42 -4.93
N PRO A 15 8.73 7.82 -4.50
CA PRO A 15 8.97 8.53 -3.24
C PRO A 15 8.36 9.94 -3.23
N ILE A 16 8.26 10.60 -4.39
CA ILE A 16 7.66 11.94 -4.48
C ILE A 16 6.16 11.87 -4.16
N ALA A 17 5.45 10.90 -4.76
CA ALA A 17 4.04 10.65 -4.50
C ALA A 17 3.83 10.24 -3.03
N ALA A 18 4.68 9.34 -2.52
CA ALA A 18 4.61 8.90 -1.13
C ALA A 18 4.79 10.06 -0.13
N LYS A 19 5.74 10.97 -0.40
CA LYS A 19 5.96 12.17 0.43
C LYS A 19 4.76 13.12 0.41
N ARG A 20 4.10 13.27 -0.75
CA ARG A 20 2.87 14.09 -0.86
C ARG A 20 1.72 13.46 -0.06
N LEU A 21 1.50 12.16 -0.20
CA LEU A 21 0.47 11.44 0.56
C LEU A 21 0.67 11.60 2.08
N LYS A 22 1.90 11.43 2.57
CA LYS A 22 2.24 11.66 3.98
C LYS A 22 1.95 13.09 4.45
N LYS A 23 2.22 14.10 3.62
CA LYS A 23 1.88 15.51 3.93
C LYS A 23 0.38 15.74 4.06
N HIS A 24 -0.45 14.93 3.40
CA HIS A 24 -1.91 14.96 3.50
C HIS A 24 -2.46 14.02 4.60
N GLY A 25 -1.60 13.46 5.45
CA GLY A 25 -2.01 12.57 6.55
C GLY A 25 -2.32 11.14 6.11
N LEU A 26 -2.00 10.76 4.88
CA LEU A 26 -2.21 9.40 4.37
C LEU A 26 -0.95 8.56 4.59
N SER A 27 -1.14 7.37 5.16
CA SER A 27 -0.10 6.35 5.28
C SER A 27 0.01 5.57 3.98
N VAL A 28 1.25 5.35 3.51
CA VAL A 28 1.50 4.59 2.28
C VAL A 28 1.93 3.18 2.66
N ASP A 29 1.16 2.20 2.21
CA ASP A 29 1.40 0.78 2.44
C ASP A 29 2.42 0.19 1.47
N VAL A 30 2.38 0.68 0.22
CA VAL A 30 3.17 0.13 -0.89
C VAL A 30 3.87 1.26 -1.64
N CYS A 31 5.19 1.16 -1.78
CA CYS A 31 5.99 2.04 -2.65
C CYS A 31 7.14 1.20 -3.23
N PRO A 32 7.19 0.96 -4.54
CA PRO A 32 8.25 0.14 -5.13
C PRO A 32 9.57 0.92 -5.18
N ASP A 33 10.68 0.19 -5.08
CA ASP A 33 12.03 0.75 -5.28
C ASP A 33 12.30 1.11 -6.75
N VAL A 34 11.63 0.41 -7.66
CA VAL A 34 11.66 0.65 -9.10
C VAL A 34 10.35 1.33 -9.51
N TYR A 35 10.41 2.55 -10.03
CA TYR A 35 9.24 3.38 -10.30
C TYR A 35 8.55 3.05 -11.64
N THR A 36 8.19 1.77 -11.81
CA THR A 36 7.44 1.26 -12.97
C THR A 36 6.11 0.66 -12.51
N THR A 37 5.14 0.62 -13.43
CA THR A 37 3.83 0.01 -13.15
C THR A 37 3.99 -1.46 -12.76
N ASP A 38 4.85 -2.22 -13.44
CA ASP A 38 5.05 -3.64 -13.18
C ASP A 38 5.62 -3.89 -11.78
N ALA A 39 6.63 -3.09 -11.38
CA ALA A 39 7.18 -3.18 -10.03
C ALA A 39 6.15 -2.80 -8.96
N MET A 40 5.31 -1.79 -9.21
CA MET A 40 4.23 -1.41 -8.29
C MET A 40 3.21 -2.53 -8.12
N VAL A 41 2.77 -3.17 -9.21
CA VAL A 41 1.84 -4.30 -9.17
C VAL A 41 2.47 -5.49 -8.43
N ALA A 42 3.74 -5.78 -8.69
CA ALA A 42 4.46 -6.87 -8.01
C ALA A 42 4.57 -6.63 -6.49
N GLU A 43 4.90 -5.41 -6.06
CA GLU A 43 4.93 -5.04 -4.64
C GLU A 43 3.53 -5.07 -4.00
N LEU A 44 2.50 -4.63 -4.72
CA LEU A 44 1.13 -4.69 -4.23
C LEU A 44 0.67 -6.13 -3.98
N ILE A 45 0.98 -7.05 -4.91
CA ILE A 45 0.71 -8.48 -4.75
C ILE A 45 1.46 -9.03 -3.53
N ARG A 46 2.76 -8.72 -3.39
CA ARG A 46 3.56 -9.12 -2.22
C ARG A 46 2.93 -8.64 -0.90
N PHE A 47 2.51 -7.38 -0.86
CA PHE A 47 1.86 -6.80 0.31
C PHE A 47 0.56 -7.52 0.67
N ILE A 48 -0.34 -7.74 -0.30
CA ILE A 48 -1.62 -8.43 -0.09
C ILE A 48 -1.40 -9.86 0.41
N LEU A 49 -0.46 -10.61 -0.19
CA LEU A 49 -0.14 -11.97 0.23
C LEU A 49 0.41 -12.00 1.67
N LYS A 50 1.28 -11.05 2.04
CA LYS A 50 1.80 -10.93 3.41
C LYS A 50 0.68 -10.60 4.40
N ARG A 51 -0.21 -9.67 4.04
CA ARG A 51 -1.38 -9.29 4.86
C ARG A 51 -2.31 -10.47 5.09
N ASN A 52 -2.56 -11.28 4.07
CA ASN A 52 -3.45 -12.45 4.17
C ASN A 52 -2.83 -13.59 4.99
N LYS A 53 -1.51 -13.81 4.91
CA LYS A 53 -0.83 -14.84 5.73
C LYS A 53 -0.85 -14.52 7.24
N GLN A 54 -1.01 -13.26 7.62
CA GLN A 54 -1.15 -12.83 9.01
C GLN A 54 -2.59 -12.98 9.54
N GLY A 55 -3.56 -13.33 8.68
CA GLY A 55 -4.96 -13.62 9.03
C GLY A 55 -5.26 -15.11 9.25
N GLY A 56 -4.29 -15.89 9.73
CA GLY A 56 -4.45 -17.31 10.06
C GLY A 56 -5.32 -17.54 11.30
N THR A 57 -6.64 -17.38 11.15
CA THR A 57 -7.74 -18.14 11.77
C THR A 57 -9.01 -17.38 11.40
N PHE A 58 -9.60 -17.71 10.25
CA PHE A 58 -11.04 -17.59 10.13
C PHE A 58 -11.60 -18.76 10.96
N LYS A 59 -12.10 -18.42 12.14
CA LYS A 59 -12.96 -19.31 12.95
C LYS A 59 -14.36 -19.27 12.37
#